data_AF-A0A2M6YSW4-F1
#
_entry.id   AF-A0A2M6YSW4-F1
#
_cell.length_a   1.000
_cell.length_b   1.000
_cell.length_c   1.000
_cell.angle_alpha   90.00
_cell.angle_beta   90.00
_cell.angle_gamma   90.00
#
_symmetry.space_group_name_H-M   'P 1'
#
loop_
_entity.id
_entity.type
_entity.pdbx_description
1 polymer ?
#
loop_
_entity_poly.entity_id
_entity_poly.type
_entity_poly.pdbx_seq_one_letter_code
_entity_poly.pdbx_strand_id
1 'polypeptide(L)'
;MKYLVSFLVLVIFILTGFVAYFVGRQNALPSSVKNVPISIPPAVTKTKLNPDLPTSVPQATSIPLQVIKGGGILSFPHYQFKANANWIYSREAEGTDNEKVIIKNGEYSFSITQGGFGGAVCLYPGDADFEGPSSRYNKYIEITTNSGDKLRRSTPENGQGFSICQSTQYGWGVPTLYGHISLTVPNNPTPEMLKEIDEILSSITKIL
;
A
#
# COMPACT_ATOMS: atom_id res chain seq x y z
N MET A 1 -58.10 11.96 3.38
CA MET A 1 -57.41 10.65 3.25
C MET A 1 -56.15 10.69 2.38
N LYS A 2 -56.14 11.31 1.19
CA LYS A 2 -54.92 11.37 0.32
C LYS A 2 -53.67 11.97 0.99
N TYR A 3 -53.82 13.05 1.77
CA TYR A 3 -52.68 13.70 2.43
C TYR A 3 -52.16 12.98 3.68
N LEU A 4 -52.99 12.13 4.29
CA LEU A 4 -52.61 11.38 5.50
C LEU A 4 -51.64 10.25 5.15
N VAL A 5 -51.80 9.62 3.98
CA VAL A 5 -50.88 8.59 3.49
C VAL A 5 -49.51 9.18 3.12
N SER A 6 -49.46 10.32 2.42
CA SER A 6 -48.19 10.99 2.11
C SER A 6 -47.44 11.48 3.36
N PHE A 7 -48.17 11.98 4.37
CA PHE A 7 -47.55 12.40 5.63
C PHE A 7 -46.96 11.21 6.40
N LEU A 8 -47.65 10.08 6.42
CA LEU A 8 -47.21 8.88 7.14
C LEU A 8 -45.96 8.26 6.48
N VAL A 9 -45.88 8.27 5.15
CA VAL A 9 -44.69 7.84 4.40
C VAL A 9 -43.48 8.73 4.70
N LEU A 10 -43.66 10.05 4.75
CA LEU A 10 -42.58 10.99 5.07
C LEU A 10 -42.02 10.74 6.49
N VAL A 11 -42.91 10.51 7.46
CA VAL A 11 -42.52 10.24 8.85
C VAL A 11 -41.72 8.93 8.97
N ILE A 12 -42.09 7.89 8.21
CA ILE A 12 -41.36 6.62 8.17
C ILE A 12 -39.94 6.82 7.62
N PHE A 13 -39.76 7.59 6.54
CA PHE A 13 -38.43 7.87 5.99
C PHE A 13 -37.52 8.64 6.94
N ILE A 14 -38.09 9.58 7.71
CA ILE A 14 -37.33 10.33 8.72
C ILE A 14 -36.94 9.41 9.89
N LEU A 15 -37.84 8.54 10.34
CA LEU A 15 -37.57 7.58 11.41
C LEU A 15 -36.50 6.54 11.03
N THR A 16 -36.54 5.99 9.82
CA THR A 16 -35.54 5.01 9.37
C THR A 16 -34.15 5.63 9.19
N GLY A 17 -34.08 6.85 8.65
CA GLY A 17 -32.82 7.61 8.57
C GLY A 17 -32.23 7.93 9.94
N PHE A 18 -33.07 8.29 10.92
CA PHE A 18 -32.63 8.63 12.28
C PHE A 18 -32.10 7.41 13.05
N VAL A 19 -32.75 6.25 12.91
CA VAL A 19 -32.29 4.99 13.53
C VAL A 19 -30.97 4.51 12.92
N ALA A 20 -30.83 4.56 11.58
CA ALA A 20 -29.59 4.17 10.90
C ALA A 20 -28.39 5.06 11.32
N TYR A 21 -28.62 6.36 11.48
CA TYR A 21 -27.60 7.30 11.95
C TYR A 21 -27.13 7.02 13.38
N PHE A 22 -28.04 6.66 14.29
CA PHE A 22 -27.70 6.37 15.68
C PHE A 22 -26.99 5.03 15.87
N VAL A 23 -27.41 3.98 15.13
CA VAL A 23 -26.76 2.66 15.18
C VAL A 23 -25.35 2.71 14.57
N GLY A 24 -25.15 3.49 13.50
CA GLY A 24 -23.82 3.68 12.90
C GLY A 24 -22.82 4.37 13.82
N ARG A 25 -23.28 5.22 14.74
CA ARG A 25 -22.40 5.98 15.65
C ARG A 25 -21.94 5.18 16.88
N GLN A 26 -22.66 4.12 17.27
CA GLN A 26 -22.32 3.30 18.45
C GLN A 26 -21.22 2.27 18.18
N ASN A 27 -20.93 1.94 16.92
CA ASN A 27 -19.89 0.98 16.54
C ASN A 27 -18.51 1.63 16.27
N ALA A 28 -18.36 2.94 16.52
CA ALA A 28 -17.15 3.71 16.24
C ALA A 28 -16.38 4.14 17.52
N LEU A 29 -16.25 3.24 18.50
CA LEU A 29 -15.35 3.43 19.64
C LEU A 29 -14.24 2.37 19.60
N PRO A 30 -12.96 2.74 19.39
CA PRO A 30 -11.86 1.81 19.52
C PRO A 30 -11.63 1.49 21.00
N SER A 31 -11.80 0.23 21.36
CA SER A 31 -11.44 -0.31 22.68
C SER A 31 -9.94 -0.15 22.94
N SER A 32 -9.69 0.41 24.12
CA SER A 32 -8.41 0.68 24.79
C SER A 32 -7.30 -0.36 24.59
N VAL A 33 -6.11 0.19 24.38
CA VAL A 33 -4.76 -0.35 24.58
C VAL A 33 -4.70 -1.35 25.75
N LYS A 34 -4.21 -2.56 25.48
CA LYS A 34 -3.75 -3.50 26.51
C LYS A 34 -2.23 -3.67 26.39
N ASN A 35 -1.55 -3.23 27.43
CA ASN A 35 -0.10 -3.28 27.64
C ASN A 35 0.45 -4.69 27.42
N VAL A 36 1.45 -4.82 26.55
CA VAL A 36 2.34 -5.98 26.48
C VAL A 36 3.60 -5.66 27.30
N PRO A 37 3.94 -6.44 28.33
CA PRO A 37 5.16 -6.23 29.10
C PRO A 37 6.41 -6.58 28.27
N ILE A 38 7.39 -5.69 28.34
CA ILE A 38 8.73 -5.82 27.77
C ILE A 38 9.45 -6.98 28.46
N SER A 39 9.81 -8.01 27.68
CA SER A 39 10.70 -9.08 28.11
C SER A 39 12.15 -8.61 27.93
N ILE A 40 12.87 -8.51 29.05
CA ILE A 40 14.28 -8.13 29.12
C ILE A 40 15.12 -9.36 28.71
N PRO A 41 16.08 -9.25 27.78
CA PRO A 41 16.95 -10.37 27.44
C PRO A 41 17.86 -10.74 28.63
N PRO A 42 18.18 -12.03 28.84
CA PRO A 42 19.12 -12.44 29.87
C PRO A 42 20.52 -11.92 29.56
N ALA A 43 21.18 -11.40 30.60
CA ALA A 43 22.57 -10.97 30.58
C ALA A 43 23.48 -12.14 30.21
N VAL A 44 24.16 -12.07 29.07
CA VAL A 44 25.23 -12.99 28.71
C VAL A 44 26.51 -12.56 29.42
N THR A 45 27.01 -13.49 30.22
CA THR A 45 28.26 -13.48 30.98
C THR A 45 29.44 -12.91 30.19
N LYS A 46 30.11 -11.90 30.77
CA LYS A 46 31.45 -11.46 30.33
C LYS A 46 32.46 -12.57 30.60
N THR A 47 32.81 -13.33 29.58
CA THR A 47 34.04 -14.13 29.59
C THR A 47 35.18 -13.23 29.10
N LYS A 48 36.05 -12.83 30.03
CA LYS A 48 37.34 -12.18 29.75
C LYS A 48 38.31 -13.27 29.26
N LEU A 49 38.75 -13.22 28.00
CA LEU A 49 40.01 -13.83 27.60
C LEU A 49 40.65 -13.11 26.38
N ASN A 50 41.85 -12.59 26.65
CA ASN A 50 42.95 -12.14 25.79
C ASN A 50 42.79 -10.97 24.78
N PRO A 51 43.67 -9.94 24.83
CA PRO A 51 43.85 -8.95 23.78
C PRO A 51 44.74 -9.52 22.67
N ASP A 52 44.72 -8.85 21.52
CA ASP A 52 45.58 -9.06 20.35
C ASP A 52 45.12 -10.13 19.35
N LEU A 53 44.07 -9.78 18.60
CA LEU A 53 43.99 -10.07 17.17
C LEU A 53 43.09 -9.00 16.51
N PRO A 54 43.52 -8.28 15.46
CA PRO A 54 42.63 -7.34 14.77
C PRO A 54 41.62 -8.14 13.95
N THR A 55 40.44 -8.41 14.52
CA THR A 55 39.29 -8.85 13.74
C THR A 55 38.72 -7.63 13.02
N SER A 56 39.18 -7.38 11.79
CA SER A 56 38.47 -6.48 10.89
C SER A 56 37.11 -7.09 10.59
N VAL A 57 36.08 -6.62 11.29
CA VAL A 57 34.68 -6.95 10.96
C VAL A 57 34.44 -6.38 9.56
N PRO A 58 34.06 -7.20 8.56
CA PRO A 58 33.70 -6.66 7.25
C PRO A 58 32.50 -5.75 7.42
N GLN A 59 32.72 -4.45 7.24
CA GLN A 59 31.66 -3.46 7.20
C GLN A 59 30.83 -3.74 5.94
N ALA A 60 29.58 -4.15 6.12
CA ALA A 60 28.66 -4.35 5.01
C ALA A 60 28.58 -3.07 4.19
N THR A 61 29.02 -3.14 2.93
CA THR A 61 28.93 -2.02 1.99
C THR A 61 27.46 -1.80 1.68
N SER A 62 26.83 -0.79 2.29
CA SER A 62 25.44 -0.45 1.99
C SER A 62 25.36 0.00 0.52
N ILE A 63 24.52 -0.65 -0.27
CA ILE A 63 24.27 -0.26 -1.67
C ILE A 63 23.73 1.18 -1.66
N PRO A 64 24.28 2.11 -2.46
CA PRO A 64 23.80 3.47 -2.50
C PRO A 64 22.36 3.54 -3.06
N LEU A 65 21.54 4.43 -2.50
CA LEU A 65 20.17 4.67 -2.95
C LEU A 65 20.12 5.83 -3.94
N GLN A 66 19.35 5.66 -5.02
CA GLN A 66 18.95 6.74 -5.93
C GLN A 66 17.54 7.23 -5.59
N VAL A 67 17.31 8.54 -5.75
CA VAL A 67 15.99 9.16 -5.56
C VAL A 67 15.37 9.41 -6.92
N ILE A 68 14.17 8.87 -7.13
CA ILE A 68 13.45 8.94 -8.39
C ILE A 68 12.17 9.73 -8.15
N LYS A 69 11.90 10.69 -9.02
CA LYS A 69 10.73 11.59 -8.94
C LYS A 69 9.77 11.29 -10.08
N GLY A 70 8.51 11.61 -9.88
CA GLY A 70 7.48 11.55 -10.91
C GLY A 70 6.19 12.23 -10.45
N GLY A 71 5.20 12.15 -11.30
CA GLY A 71 3.85 12.62 -11.09
C GLY A 71 3.64 14.10 -11.32
N GLY A 72 2.55 14.63 -10.77
CA GLY A 72 2.08 15.99 -11.06
C GLY A 72 1.23 16.09 -12.32
N ILE A 73 0.75 14.95 -12.82
CA ILE A 73 -0.14 14.86 -13.99
C ILE A 73 -1.60 14.72 -13.52
N LEU A 74 -2.52 15.44 -14.15
CA LEU A 74 -3.94 15.49 -13.78
C LEU A 74 -4.14 15.81 -12.29
N SER A 75 -4.87 14.96 -11.55
CA SER A 75 -5.14 15.10 -10.12
C SER A 75 -4.15 14.32 -9.24
N PHE A 76 -3.14 13.68 -9.83
CA PHE A 76 -2.17 12.92 -9.05
C PHE A 76 -1.08 13.86 -8.49
N PRO A 77 -0.60 13.64 -7.26
CA PRO A 77 0.45 14.45 -6.67
C PRO A 77 1.80 14.16 -7.34
N HIS A 78 2.73 15.10 -7.18
CA HIS A 78 4.14 14.79 -7.34
C HIS A 78 4.58 13.82 -6.24
N TYR A 79 5.49 12.93 -6.58
CA TYR A 79 6.05 11.98 -5.63
C TYR A 79 7.53 11.73 -5.89
N GLN A 80 8.18 11.16 -4.88
CA GLN A 80 9.48 10.51 -5.01
C GLN A 80 9.49 9.17 -4.30
N PHE A 81 10.38 8.29 -4.73
CA PHE A 81 10.73 7.07 -4.01
C PHE A 81 12.23 6.81 -4.14
N LYS A 82 12.72 5.89 -3.32
CA LYS A 82 14.12 5.46 -3.32
C LYS A 82 14.20 4.05 -3.88
N ALA A 83 15.22 3.82 -4.70
CA ALA A 83 15.59 2.50 -5.18
C ALA A 83 17.10 2.33 -5.05
N ASN A 84 17.60 1.10 -5.07
CA ASN A 84 19.04 0.84 -5.14
C ASN A 84 19.61 1.42 -6.44
N ALA A 85 20.84 1.93 -6.42
CA ALA A 85 21.46 2.60 -7.57
C ALA A 85 21.72 1.67 -8.77
N ASN A 86 21.66 0.36 -8.58
CA ASN A 86 21.74 -0.64 -9.64
C ASN A 86 20.43 -0.79 -10.46
N TRP A 87 19.32 -0.20 -10.00
CA TRP A 87 18.09 -0.17 -10.79
C TRP A 87 18.24 0.78 -11.97
N ILE A 88 17.81 0.33 -13.14
CA ILE A 88 17.75 1.15 -14.34
C ILE A 88 16.46 1.94 -14.31
N TYR A 89 16.56 3.26 -14.28
CA TYR A 89 15.44 4.17 -14.36
C TYR A 89 15.15 4.55 -15.82
N SER A 90 13.88 4.57 -16.18
CA SER A 90 13.40 5.17 -17.42
C SER A 90 12.05 5.84 -17.22
N ARG A 91 11.70 6.74 -18.14
CA ARG A 91 10.42 7.44 -18.16
C ARG A 91 9.84 7.37 -19.57
N GLU A 92 8.54 7.14 -19.64
CA GLU A 92 7.76 7.04 -20.87
C GLU A 92 6.57 8.00 -20.81
N ALA A 93 6.06 8.36 -21.99
CA ALA A 93 4.80 9.08 -22.16
C ALA A 93 4.70 10.37 -21.34
N GLU A 94 5.73 11.22 -21.36
CA GLU A 94 5.78 12.50 -20.64
C GLU A 94 4.89 13.56 -21.32
N GLY A 95 3.60 13.52 -21.04
CA GLY A 95 2.61 14.46 -21.56
C GLY A 95 1.87 15.19 -20.43
N THR A 96 0.93 16.05 -20.79
CA THR A 96 0.04 16.70 -19.82
C THR A 96 -1.01 15.75 -19.24
N ASP A 97 -1.25 14.63 -19.90
CA ASP A 97 -2.36 13.73 -19.62
C ASP A 97 -1.91 12.33 -19.17
N ASN A 98 -0.63 12.02 -19.37
CA ASN A 98 -0.02 10.77 -18.98
C ASN A 98 1.44 10.95 -18.57
N GLU A 99 1.92 10.03 -17.73
CA GLU A 99 3.34 9.80 -17.44
C GLU A 99 3.48 8.35 -16.97
N LYS A 100 4.59 7.70 -17.32
CA LYS A 100 4.96 6.41 -16.76
C LYS A 100 6.42 6.41 -16.31
N VAL A 101 6.62 6.33 -14.99
CA VAL A 101 7.94 6.12 -14.38
C VAL A 101 8.20 4.63 -14.24
N ILE A 102 9.36 4.17 -14.68
CA ILE A 102 9.76 2.76 -14.68
C ILE A 102 11.12 2.62 -14.01
N ILE A 103 11.26 1.61 -13.17
CA ILE A 103 12.55 1.12 -12.71
C ILE A 103 12.63 -0.38 -12.97
N LYS A 104 13.82 -0.85 -13.36
CA LYS A 104 14.06 -2.26 -13.67
C LYS A 104 15.34 -2.77 -13.03
N ASN A 105 15.29 -3.98 -12.49
CA ASN A 105 16.45 -4.71 -12.01
C ASN A 105 16.41 -6.13 -12.57
N GLY A 106 17.19 -6.41 -13.62
CA GLY A 106 17.15 -7.69 -14.31
C GLY A 106 15.77 -8.00 -14.90
N GLU A 107 15.14 -9.09 -14.44
CA GLU A 107 13.85 -9.59 -14.97
C GLU A 107 12.61 -8.99 -14.30
N TYR A 108 12.77 -8.21 -13.23
CA TYR A 108 11.64 -7.61 -12.53
C TYR A 108 11.68 -6.08 -12.62
N SER A 109 10.50 -5.49 -12.64
CA SER A 109 10.32 -4.06 -12.78
C SER A 109 9.16 -3.56 -11.94
N PHE A 110 9.26 -2.29 -11.60
CA PHE A 110 8.24 -1.52 -10.92
C PHE A 110 7.93 -0.32 -11.81
N SER A 111 6.65 0.00 -11.97
CA SER A 111 6.24 1.21 -12.65
C SER A 111 5.05 1.87 -12.00
N ILE A 112 5.02 3.20 -12.08
CA ILE A 112 3.87 4.01 -11.71
C ILE A 112 3.43 4.75 -12.97
N THR A 113 2.19 4.52 -13.37
CA THR A 113 1.58 5.20 -14.52
C THR A 113 0.49 6.14 -14.03
N GLN A 114 0.59 7.42 -14.39
CA GLN A 114 -0.45 8.41 -14.20
C GLN A 114 -1.19 8.62 -15.52
N GLY A 115 -2.51 8.77 -15.42
CA GLY A 115 -3.41 8.92 -16.56
C GLY A 115 -4.86 8.59 -16.18
N GLY A 116 -5.75 8.61 -17.17
CA GLY A 116 -7.16 8.24 -16.98
C GLY A 116 -7.33 6.73 -16.78
N PHE A 117 -7.51 6.29 -15.53
CA PHE A 117 -7.76 4.88 -15.19
C PHE A 117 -9.15 4.68 -14.59
N GLY A 118 -9.83 3.63 -15.02
CA GLY A 118 -10.99 3.10 -14.31
C GLY A 118 -10.57 2.50 -12.97
N GLY A 119 -11.38 2.70 -11.94
CA GLY A 119 -11.13 2.12 -10.62
C GLY A 119 -11.64 0.68 -10.50
N ALA A 120 -10.99 -0.10 -9.64
CA ALA A 120 -11.48 -1.42 -9.25
C ALA A 120 -11.27 -1.65 -7.74
N VAL A 121 -12.20 -2.38 -7.13
CA VAL A 121 -12.14 -2.73 -5.71
C VAL A 121 -11.27 -3.96 -5.51
N CYS A 122 -10.41 -3.94 -4.50
CA CYS A 122 -9.64 -5.10 -4.06
C CYS A 122 -10.37 -5.77 -2.88
N LEU A 123 -10.86 -6.98 -3.10
CA LEU A 123 -11.58 -7.77 -2.11
C LEU A 123 -10.64 -8.77 -1.44
N TYR A 124 -10.73 -8.87 -0.12
CA TYR A 124 -9.95 -9.77 0.72
C TYR A 124 -10.86 -10.77 1.47
N PRO A 125 -10.30 -11.78 2.16
CA PRO A 125 -11.10 -12.75 2.90
C PRO A 125 -12.02 -12.07 3.93
N GLY A 126 -13.31 -12.36 3.85
CA GLY A 126 -14.35 -11.75 4.70
C GLY A 126 -15.08 -10.57 4.06
N ASP A 127 -14.54 -9.99 2.97
CA ASP A 127 -15.23 -8.92 2.25
C ASP A 127 -16.39 -9.49 1.41
N ALA A 128 -17.53 -8.80 1.47
CA ALA A 128 -18.71 -9.11 0.67
C ALA A 128 -18.42 -8.99 -0.84
N ASP A 129 -19.23 -9.64 -1.65
CA ASP A 129 -19.19 -9.43 -3.10
C ASP A 129 -19.57 -7.98 -3.43
N PHE A 130 -18.91 -7.43 -4.46
CA PHE A 130 -19.12 -6.07 -4.92
C PHE A 130 -19.63 -6.06 -6.35
N GLU A 131 -20.70 -5.31 -6.61
CA GLU A 131 -21.25 -5.13 -7.96
C GLU A 131 -20.46 -4.06 -8.70
N GLY A 132 -19.49 -4.49 -9.52
CA GLY A 132 -18.62 -3.62 -10.33
C GLY A 132 -17.24 -4.22 -10.55
N PRO A 133 -16.31 -3.48 -11.18
CA PRO A 133 -14.94 -3.92 -11.37
C PRO A 133 -14.29 -4.21 -10.01
N SER A 134 -13.94 -5.48 -9.79
CA SER A 134 -13.28 -5.92 -8.56
C SER A 134 -12.36 -7.10 -8.83
N SER A 135 -11.45 -7.36 -7.91
CA SER A 135 -10.56 -8.51 -7.93
C SER A 135 -10.39 -9.04 -6.52
N ARG A 136 -10.40 -10.36 -6.37
CA ARG A 136 -10.30 -11.02 -5.06
C ARG A 136 -8.89 -11.57 -4.86
N TYR A 137 -8.34 -11.30 -3.68
CA TYR A 137 -7.00 -11.71 -3.29
C TYR A 137 -7.07 -12.53 -2.00
N ASN A 138 -6.26 -13.58 -1.90
CA ASN A 138 -6.24 -14.46 -0.72
C ASN A 138 -5.09 -14.12 0.24
N LYS A 139 -4.07 -13.40 -0.24
CA LYS A 139 -2.89 -13.00 0.54
C LYS A 139 -2.50 -11.57 0.22
N TYR A 140 -1.98 -10.88 1.21
CA TYR A 140 -1.43 -9.55 1.04
C TYR A 140 -0.35 -9.26 2.10
N ILE A 141 0.50 -8.27 1.80
CA ILE A 141 1.36 -7.60 2.77
C ILE A 141 0.95 -6.13 2.80
N GLU A 142 0.68 -5.59 3.99
CA GLU A 142 0.40 -4.18 4.20
C GLU A 142 1.71 -3.38 4.28
N ILE A 143 1.79 -2.30 3.54
CA ILE A 143 2.95 -1.42 3.40
C ILE A 143 2.48 -0.01 3.70
N THR A 144 3.19 0.70 4.58
CA THR A 144 2.93 2.11 4.84
C THR A 144 3.98 2.94 4.14
N THR A 145 3.57 3.90 3.31
CA THR A 145 4.49 4.83 2.65
C THR A 145 5.05 5.84 3.65
N ASN A 146 6.15 6.52 3.31
CA ASN A 146 6.68 7.63 4.12
C ASN A 146 5.70 8.80 4.25
N SER A 147 4.71 8.89 3.35
CA SER A 147 3.58 9.83 3.46
C SER A 147 2.41 9.34 4.31
N GLY A 148 2.51 8.14 4.90
CA GLY A 148 1.48 7.56 5.76
C GLY A 148 0.33 6.87 5.01
N ASP A 149 0.41 6.77 3.68
CA ASP A 149 -0.59 6.08 2.89
C ASP A 149 -0.41 4.56 3.02
N LYS A 150 -1.53 3.84 3.13
CA LYS A 150 -1.51 2.38 3.28
C LYS A 150 -1.72 1.69 1.95
N LEU A 151 -0.77 0.85 1.58
CA LEU A 151 -0.79 0.02 0.39
C LEU A 151 -0.84 -1.46 0.78
N ARG A 152 -1.32 -2.29 -0.13
CA ARG A 152 -1.26 -3.75 -0.05
C ARG A 152 -0.69 -4.30 -1.33
N ARG A 153 0.47 -4.98 -1.24
CA ARG A 153 0.89 -5.88 -2.31
C ARG A 153 0.07 -7.15 -2.19
N SER A 154 -0.87 -7.31 -3.11
CA SER A 154 -1.91 -8.32 -3.09
C SER A 154 -1.57 -9.43 -4.07
N THR A 155 -1.66 -10.66 -3.60
CA THR A 155 -1.37 -11.86 -4.38
C THR A 155 -2.68 -12.57 -4.72
N PRO A 156 -2.96 -12.83 -6.01
CA PRO A 156 -4.10 -13.64 -6.41
C PRO A 156 -3.91 -15.11 -6.05
N GLU A 157 -4.99 -15.89 -6.11
CA GLU A 157 -4.96 -17.31 -5.69
C GLU A 157 -4.03 -18.17 -6.54
N ASN A 158 -3.94 -17.88 -7.84
CA ASN A 158 -3.00 -18.56 -8.75
C ASN A 158 -1.53 -18.21 -8.48
N GLY A 159 -1.23 -17.28 -7.56
CA GLY A 159 0.11 -16.84 -7.22
C GLY A 159 0.84 -16.06 -8.32
N GLN A 160 0.16 -15.74 -9.43
CA GLN A 160 0.78 -15.10 -10.59
C GLN A 160 0.43 -13.62 -10.64
N GLY A 161 1.48 -12.79 -10.70
CA GLY A 161 1.34 -11.35 -10.71
C GLY A 161 0.99 -10.79 -9.33
N PHE A 162 1.05 -9.47 -9.23
CA PHE A 162 0.72 -8.73 -8.02
C PHE A 162 -0.10 -7.51 -8.37
N SER A 163 -0.99 -7.11 -7.46
CA SER A 163 -1.68 -5.83 -7.54
C SER A 163 -1.36 -4.99 -6.33
N ILE A 164 -1.13 -3.70 -6.52
CA ILE A 164 -0.91 -2.76 -5.43
C ILE A 164 -2.20 -2.01 -5.18
N CYS A 165 -2.90 -2.38 -4.11
CA CYS A 165 -4.15 -1.75 -3.70
C CYS A 165 -3.88 -0.71 -2.62
N GLN A 166 -4.59 0.41 -2.65
CA GLN A 166 -4.49 1.43 -1.62
C GLN A 166 -5.73 1.44 -0.72
N SER A 167 -5.53 1.68 0.58
CA SER A 167 -6.62 1.95 1.52
C SER A 167 -7.15 3.37 1.35
N THR A 168 -8.47 3.47 1.25
CA THR A 168 -9.22 4.72 1.22
C THR A 168 -10.39 4.62 2.20
N GLN A 169 -11.17 5.70 2.33
CA GLN A 169 -12.43 5.67 3.09
C GLN A 169 -13.46 4.66 2.56
N TYR A 170 -13.33 4.23 1.30
CA TYR A 170 -14.22 3.28 0.63
C TYR A 170 -13.67 1.84 0.64
N GLY A 171 -12.61 1.58 1.40
CA GLY A 171 -11.91 0.30 1.41
C GLY A 171 -10.67 0.31 0.50
N TRP A 172 -10.30 -0.87 0.02
CA TRP A 172 -9.07 -1.08 -0.74
C TRP A 172 -9.35 -1.08 -2.25
N GLY A 173 -8.51 -0.41 -3.03
CA GLY A 173 -8.72 -0.37 -4.48
C GLY A 173 -7.53 0.11 -5.30
N VAL A 174 -7.74 0.10 -6.60
CA VAL A 174 -6.85 0.65 -7.63
C VAL A 174 -7.62 1.66 -8.50
N PRO A 175 -6.95 2.61 -9.18
CA PRO A 175 -5.55 2.95 -9.02
C PRO A 175 -5.25 3.52 -7.63
N THR A 176 -3.97 3.65 -7.30
CA THR A 176 -3.55 4.36 -6.10
C THR A 176 -3.60 5.87 -6.33
N LEU A 177 -3.47 6.65 -5.26
CA LEU A 177 -3.32 8.10 -5.30
C LEU A 177 -2.10 8.56 -6.09
N TYR A 178 -1.12 7.67 -6.34
CA TYR A 178 0.09 7.96 -7.11
C TYR A 178 -0.05 7.58 -8.59
N GLY A 179 -1.11 6.85 -8.96
CA GLY A 179 -1.30 6.24 -10.28
C GLY A 179 -1.55 4.74 -10.20
N HIS A 180 -1.61 4.10 -11.37
CA HIS A 180 -1.61 2.66 -11.48
C HIS A 180 -0.18 2.13 -11.27
N ILE A 181 0.02 1.38 -10.18
CA ILE A 181 1.31 0.77 -9.86
C ILE A 181 1.31 -0.66 -10.39
N SER A 182 2.29 -0.97 -11.24
CA SER A 182 2.45 -2.29 -11.85
C SER A 182 3.78 -2.92 -11.47
N LEU A 183 3.73 -4.21 -11.13
CA LEU A 183 4.88 -5.04 -10.82
C LEU A 183 5.01 -6.11 -11.90
N THR A 184 6.17 -6.16 -12.56
CA THR A 184 6.56 -7.31 -13.38
C THR A 184 7.57 -8.12 -12.57
N VAL A 185 7.31 -9.39 -12.36
CA VAL A 185 8.19 -10.31 -11.63
C VAL A 185 8.30 -11.63 -12.41
N PRO A 186 9.37 -12.42 -12.21
CA PRO A 186 9.42 -13.78 -12.71
C PRO A 186 8.32 -14.65 -12.06
N ASN A 187 8.02 -15.80 -12.68
CA ASN A 187 6.97 -16.72 -12.21
C ASN A 187 7.16 -17.20 -10.77
N ASN A 188 8.41 -17.25 -10.29
CA ASN A 188 8.77 -17.65 -8.93
C ASN A 188 9.62 -16.53 -8.29
N PRO A 189 9.01 -15.43 -7.83
CA PRO A 189 9.76 -14.33 -7.22
C PRO A 189 10.32 -14.78 -5.86
N THR A 190 11.58 -14.44 -5.58
CA THR A 190 12.17 -14.76 -4.27
C THR A 190 11.65 -13.80 -3.19
N PRO A 191 11.66 -14.20 -1.91
CA PRO A 191 11.30 -13.30 -0.81
C PRO A 191 12.10 -12.00 -0.78
N GLU A 192 13.38 -12.05 -1.15
CA GLU A 192 14.29 -10.90 -1.18
C GLU A 192 13.88 -9.89 -2.26
N MET A 193 13.51 -10.37 -3.45
CA MET A 193 13.02 -9.50 -4.53
C MET A 193 11.74 -8.78 -4.11
N LEU A 194 10.82 -9.50 -3.47
CA LEU A 194 9.56 -8.94 -2.99
C LEU A 194 9.79 -7.94 -1.86
N LYS A 195 10.72 -8.23 -0.96
CA LYS A 195 11.13 -7.31 0.09
C LYS A 195 11.72 -6.02 -0.47
N GLU A 196 12.57 -6.10 -1.50
CA GLU A 196 13.13 -4.92 -2.15
C GLU A 196 12.03 -4.04 -2.79
N ILE A 197 11.04 -4.67 -3.44
CA ILE A 197 9.86 -3.94 -3.96
C ILE A 197 9.06 -3.29 -2.81
N ASP A 198 8.85 -4.00 -1.71
CA ASP A 198 8.10 -3.50 -0.55
C ASP A 198 8.85 -2.32 0.11
N GLU A 199 10.18 -2.35 0.13
CA GLU A 199 11.04 -1.24 0.57
C GLU A 199 10.89 -0.02 -0.36
N ILE A 200 10.89 -0.22 -1.69
CA ILE A 200 10.64 0.86 -2.66
C ILE A 200 9.26 1.48 -2.45
N LEU A 201 8.21 0.65 -2.31
CA LEU A 201 6.84 1.10 -2.04
C LEU A 201 6.75 1.90 -0.73
N SER A 202 7.38 1.41 0.35
CA SER A 202 7.38 2.11 1.64
C SER A 202 8.10 3.46 1.55
N SER A 203 9.08 3.60 0.66
CA SER A 203 9.85 4.83 0.53
C SER A 203 9.10 5.98 -0.17
N ILE A 204 7.95 5.68 -0.80
CA ILE A 204 7.16 6.67 -1.54
C ILE A 204 6.79 7.85 -0.63
N THR A 205 7.06 9.05 -1.11
CA THR A 205 6.79 10.32 -0.42
C THR A 205 6.13 11.28 -1.40
N LYS A 206 4.98 11.85 -1.04
CA LYS A 206 4.35 12.98 -1.74
C LYS A 206 5.25 14.21 -1.64
N ILE A 207 5.42 14.91 -2.74
CA ILE A 207 6.16 16.17 -2.80
C ILE A 207 5.12 17.27 -3.04
N LEU A 208 5.20 18.33 -2.22
CA LEU A 208 4.37 19.53 -2.34
C LEU A 208 4.88 20.43 -3.47
#